data_AF-A0A016UAV0-F1
#
_entry.id   AF-A0A016UAV0-F1
#
_cell.length_a   1.000
_cell.length_b   1.000
_cell.length_c   1.000
_cell.angle_alpha   90.00
_cell.angle_beta   90.00
_cell.angle_gamma   90.00
#
_symmetry.space_group_name_H-M   'P 1'
#
loop_
_entity.id
_entity.type
_entity.pdbx_description
1 polymer ?
#
loop_
_entity_poly.entity_id
_entity_poly.type
_entity_poly.pdbx_seq_one_letter_code
_entity_poly.pdbx_strand_id
1 'polypeptide(L)'
;MSQEVGSSKENEYDLKDPRTRSLYKHYRPEIVTPEKRSFDLLRTPRFNKGMGFSLYERQFLGLHGLLPPTFMTIEQQAYRVMSKLRQQPNDLAKYIQMDSLQDVNEKLFYRVICDNVKELMRIVYTPTVGLACQKYGFIYRNPKGLYITIHDNSVSKIYQILSNWPHKDIQAIVVTDGERILGLGDLGAYGMGIPVGKLALYVALAGLHPGQCLPVLLDVGTDNKVSFVRTNTDNNDFHVLLNDPFYIGLRRKRTRGEEYDTLVDNFMKACTKRFGRDTLIQFEDFGNLNAYRLLDKYKDAYCMFNDDIQGTAAVVVAGLLTTMRVTKKKLCEQRILFFGAGGANTGVAEMCIRQMVEEGMSEEEACEKIFMFDIDGLITKNRVPSLMPRHKRFAKDLPDTKNLYEVVKMVRPHALIGMLKHFGQCDSGHQMSSFSYSDDASFV
;
A
#
# COMPACT_ATOMS: atom_id res chain seq x y z
N MET A 1 -19.08 23.23 -29.43
CA MET A 1 -18.04 24.19 -29.01
C MET A 1 -17.13 23.50 -28.02
N SER A 2 -15.97 23.09 -28.51
CA SER A 2 -14.87 22.48 -27.79
C SER A 2 -14.35 23.44 -26.71
N GLN A 3 -14.52 23.08 -25.44
CA GLN A 3 -13.74 23.68 -24.36
C GLN A 3 -12.34 23.04 -24.40
N GLU A 4 -11.37 23.84 -24.82
CA GLU A 4 -9.96 23.54 -24.69
C GLU A 4 -9.64 23.25 -23.23
N VAL A 5 -9.19 22.03 -22.97
CA VAL A 5 -8.57 21.66 -21.69
C VAL A 5 -7.29 22.48 -21.61
N GLY A 6 -7.28 23.44 -20.70
CA GLY A 6 -6.17 24.36 -20.50
C GLY A 6 -4.84 23.63 -20.37
N SER A 7 -3.95 23.89 -21.32
CA SER A 7 -2.51 23.80 -21.12
C SER A 7 -2.18 24.50 -19.79
N SER A 8 -1.55 23.77 -18.89
CA SER A 8 -0.97 24.35 -17.68
C SER A 8 -0.01 25.45 -18.12
N LYS A 9 -0.40 26.71 -17.96
CA LYS A 9 0.54 27.83 -18.00
C LYS A 9 1.61 27.53 -16.96
N GLU A 10 2.82 27.25 -17.42
CA GLU A 10 3.99 27.30 -16.57
C GLU A 10 3.97 28.69 -15.91
N ASN A 11 3.85 28.72 -14.58
CA ASN A 11 4.12 29.95 -13.84
C ASN A 11 5.63 30.19 -14.00
N GLU A 12 6.04 30.83 -15.10
CA GLU A 12 7.40 31.31 -15.28
C GLU A 12 7.72 32.24 -14.11
N TYR A 13 8.62 31.78 -13.24
CA TYR A 13 9.15 32.62 -12.17
C TYR A 13 9.73 33.90 -12.76
N ASP A 14 9.44 35.06 -12.18
CA ASP A 14 10.09 36.30 -12.60
C ASP A 14 11.56 36.29 -12.14
N LEU A 15 12.42 35.69 -12.95
CA LEU A 15 13.85 35.58 -12.69
C LEU A 15 14.59 36.92 -12.81
N LYS A 16 13.88 38.02 -13.14
CA LYS A 16 14.45 39.38 -13.08
C LYS A 16 14.55 39.87 -11.64
N ASP A 17 13.67 39.44 -10.74
CA ASP A 17 13.79 39.73 -9.31
C ASP A 17 14.98 38.95 -8.69
N PRO A 18 15.96 39.63 -8.07
CA PRO A 18 17.14 38.96 -7.51
C PRO A 18 16.82 37.92 -6.43
N ARG A 19 15.77 38.14 -5.62
CA ARG A 19 15.39 37.20 -4.55
C ARG A 19 14.80 35.92 -5.15
N THR A 20 13.83 36.07 -6.06
CA THR A 20 13.23 34.96 -6.81
C THR A 20 14.28 34.16 -7.55
N ARG A 21 15.22 34.84 -8.23
CA ARG A 21 16.33 34.17 -8.92
C ARG A 21 17.23 33.38 -7.96
N SER A 22 17.58 33.96 -6.81
CA SER A 22 18.40 33.29 -5.80
C SER A 22 17.71 32.04 -5.26
N LEU A 23 16.41 32.15 -4.93
CA LEU A 23 15.61 31.02 -4.43
C LEU A 23 15.47 29.92 -5.49
N TYR A 24 15.16 30.29 -6.74
CA TYR A 24 15.08 29.34 -7.84
C TYR A 24 16.40 28.58 -8.03
N LYS A 25 17.54 29.28 -8.00
CA LYS A 25 18.86 28.65 -8.12
C LYS A 25 19.18 27.74 -6.93
N HIS A 26 18.69 28.07 -5.74
CA HIS A 26 18.90 27.27 -4.54
C HIS A 26 18.09 25.95 -4.56
N TYR A 27 16.84 25.98 -5.04
CA TYR A 27 15.93 24.83 -4.97
C TYR A 27 15.86 23.97 -6.23
N ARG A 28 16.23 24.49 -7.41
CA ARG A 28 16.16 23.71 -8.64
C ARG A 28 17.00 22.43 -8.53
N PRO A 29 16.55 21.31 -9.13
CA PRO A 29 17.38 20.12 -9.22
C PRO A 29 18.60 20.39 -10.11
N GLU A 30 19.77 19.94 -9.68
CA GLU A 30 21.00 20.00 -10.48
C GLU A 30 21.11 18.80 -11.43
N ILE A 31 21.84 19.00 -12.54
CA ILE A 31 21.99 17.97 -13.57
C ILE A 31 22.97 16.90 -13.09
N VAL A 32 22.52 15.64 -13.10
CA VAL A 32 23.38 14.47 -12.82
C VAL A 32 23.73 13.78 -14.14
N THR A 33 25.02 13.75 -14.49
CA THR A 33 25.51 13.09 -15.71
C THR A 33 25.80 11.62 -15.41
N PRO A 34 25.27 10.66 -16.21
CA PRO A 34 25.55 9.25 -15.99
C PRO A 34 26.98 8.87 -16.42
N GLU A 35 27.61 7.97 -15.68
CA GLU A 35 28.91 7.38 -16.05
C GLU A 35 28.77 6.29 -17.13
N LYS A 36 27.63 5.59 -17.14
CA LYS A 36 27.36 4.48 -18.07
C LYS A 36 27.19 4.98 -19.50
N ARG A 37 27.56 4.15 -20.47
CA ARG A 37 27.48 4.44 -21.91
C ARG A 37 26.94 3.24 -22.67
N SER A 38 26.60 3.44 -23.94
CA SER A 38 26.23 2.37 -24.87
C SER A 38 25.17 1.43 -24.28
N PHE A 39 25.42 0.12 -24.29
CA PHE A 39 24.45 -0.89 -23.87
C PHE A 39 24.14 -0.85 -22.36
N ASP A 40 25.10 -0.49 -21.51
CA ASP A 40 24.90 -0.40 -20.06
C ASP A 40 23.99 0.76 -19.68
N LEU A 41 24.04 1.86 -20.45
CA LEU A 41 23.09 2.96 -20.29
C LEU A 41 21.68 2.52 -20.70
N LEU A 42 21.52 1.81 -21.83
CA LEU A 42 20.22 1.30 -22.30
C LEU A 42 19.61 0.28 -21.33
N ARG A 43 20.44 -0.50 -20.62
CA ARG A 43 20.02 -1.44 -19.57
C ARG A 43 19.72 -0.78 -18.22
N THR A 44 19.96 0.52 -18.07
CA THR A 44 19.70 1.24 -16.82
C THR A 44 18.40 2.04 -16.93
N PRO A 45 17.28 1.59 -16.32
CA PRO A 45 15.95 2.12 -16.61
C PRO A 45 15.78 3.60 -16.29
N ARG A 46 16.50 4.10 -15.27
CA ARG A 46 16.53 5.51 -14.89
C ARG A 46 17.04 6.43 -16.00
N PHE A 47 18.00 5.96 -16.79
CA PHE A 47 18.64 6.77 -17.83
C PHE A 47 18.09 6.48 -19.22
N ASN A 48 17.59 5.26 -19.45
CA ASN A 48 17.13 4.84 -20.75
C ASN A 48 15.87 5.61 -21.21
N LYS A 49 16.01 6.36 -22.30
CA LYS A 49 14.89 7.03 -22.99
C LYS A 49 14.34 6.20 -24.16
N GLY A 50 14.94 5.07 -24.49
CA GLY A 50 14.62 4.28 -25.68
C GLY A 50 14.75 5.11 -26.97
N MET A 51 13.74 5.07 -27.84
CA MET A 51 13.70 5.91 -29.04
C MET A 51 13.54 7.42 -28.75
N GLY A 52 13.36 7.81 -27.48
CA GLY A 52 13.35 9.19 -27.04
C GLY A 52 14.72 9.88 -26.99
N PHE A 53 15.83 9.15 -27.17
CA PHE A 53 17.14 9.78 -27.37
C PHE A 53 17.22 10.43 -28.75
N SER A 54 17.62 11.71 -28.78
CA SER A 54 17.96 12.45 -29.99
C SER A 54 19.16 11.85 -30.71
N LEU A 55 19.36 12.21 -31.99
CA LEU A 55 20.53 11.75 -32.76
C LEU A 55 21.85 12.12 -32.07
N TYR A 56 21.95 13.35 -31.57
CA TYR A 56 23.14 13.84 -30.87
C TYR A 56 23.40 13.08 -29.58
N GLU A 57 22.38 12.88 -28.73
CA GLU A 57 22.55 12.06 -27.51
C GLU A 57 23.02 10.65 -27.85
N ARG A 58 22.48 10.04 -28.92
CA ARG A 58 22.93 8.71 -29.35
C ARG A 58 24.39 8.69 -29.79
N GLN A 59 24.85 9.70 -30.50
CA GLN A 59 26.26 9.82 -30.89
C GLN A 59 27.16 10.06 -29.66
N PHE A 60 26.80 11.03 -28.81
CA PHE A 60 27.59 11.41 -27.64
C PHE A 60 27.63 10.35 -26.54
N LEU A 61 26.61 9.50 -26.41
CA LEU A 61 26.52 8.44 -25.39
C LEU A 61 26.85 7.04 -25.92
N GLY A 62 27.21 6.91 -27.21
CA GLY A 62 27.56 5.61 -27.83
C GLY A 62 26.36 4.68 -28.08
N LEU A 63 25.16 5.25 -28.28
CA LEU A 63 23.91 4.51 -28.51
C LEU A 63 23.56 4.40 -30.01
N HIS A 64 24.23 5.16 -30.88
CA HIS A 64 23.96 5.15 -32.31
C HIS A 64 24.22 3.76 -32.91
N GLY A 65 23.28 3.24 -33.71
CA GLY A 65 23.31 1.86 -34.23
C GLY A 65 22.68 0.80 -33.30
N LEU A 66 22.50 1.08 -32.00
CA LEU A 66 21.87 0.15 -31.04
C LEU A 66 20.35 0.29 -30.97
N LEU A 67 19.79 1.36 -31.54
CA LEU A 67 18.37 1.67 -31.53
C LEU A 67 17.87 1.84 -32.98
N PRO A 68 16.59 1.55 -33.27
CA PRO A 68 16.00 1.83 -34.58
C PRO A 68 16.20 3.29 -35.03
N PRO A 69 16.29 3.56 -36.35
CA PRO A 69 16.54 4.90 -36.90
C PRO A 69 15.30 5.81 -36.85
N THR A 70 14.56 5.76 -35.74
CA THR A 70 13.37 6.56 -35.47
C THR A 70 13.54 7.27 -34.13
N PHE A 71 13.08 8.52 -34.08
CA PHE A 71 13.13 9.39 -32.90
C PHE A 71 11.70 9.67 -32.46
N MET A 72 11.42 9.53 -31.17
CA MET A 72 10.08 9.71 -30.63
C MET A 72 10.06 10.76 -29.53
N THR A 73 8.97 11.51 -29.42
CA THR A 73 8.69 12.26 -28.19
C THR A 73 8.20 11.32 -27.09
N ILE A 74 8.27 11.76 -25.83
CA ILE A 74 7.77 10.95 -24.72
C ILE A 74 6.26 10.72 -24.82
N GLU A 75 5.50 11.65 -25.41
CA GLU A 75 4.06 11.51 -25.72
C GLU A 75 3.81 10.39 -26.72
N GLN A 76 4.61 10.32 -27.80
CA GLN A 76 4.50 9.25 -28.80
C GLN A 76 4.83 7.89 -28.18
N GLN A 77 5.84 7.83 -27.31
CA GLN A 77 6.16 6.61 -26.58
C GLN A 77 5.04 6.20 -25.63
N ALA A 78 4.46 7.15 -24.88
CA ALA A 78 3.34 6.92 -23.97
C ALA A 78 2.10 6.42 -24.72
N TYR A 79 1.79 7.03 -25.87
CA TYR A 79 0.72 6.59 -26.76
C TYR A 79 0.90 5.12 -27.18
N ARG A 80 2.10 4.75 -27.66
CA ARG A 80 2.40 3.36 -28.05
C ARG A 80 2.22 2.38 -26.89
N VAL A 81 2.66 2.75 -25.69
CA VAL A 81 2.48 1.93 -24.48
C VAL A 81 0.99 1.74 -24.18
N MET A 82 0.22 2.84 -24.14
CA MET A 82 -1.20 2.80 -23.83
C MET A 82 -2.03 2.06 -24.88
N SER A 83 -1.73 2.23 -26.18
CA SER A 83 -2.39 1.47 -27.25
C SER A 83 -2.21 -0.03 -27.05
N LYS A 84 -1.00 -0.47 -26.69
CA LYS A 84 -0.73 -1.89 -26.41
C LYS A 84 -1.38 -2.36 -25.10
N LEU A 85 -1.35 -1.55 -24.04
CA LEU A 85 -1.98 -1.89 -22.75
C LEU A 85 -3.48 -2.15 -22.90
N ARG A 86 -4.18 -1.30 -23.64
CA ARG A 86 -5.63 -1.42 -23.86
C ARG A 86 -6.01 -2.62 -24.74
N GLN A 87 -5.05 -3.17 -25.49
CA GLN A 87 -5.22 -4.40 -26.27
C GLN A 87 -4.91 -5.68 -25.48
N GLN A 88 -4.36 -5.57 -24.25
CA GLN A 88 -4.07 -6.75 -23.45
C GLN A 88 -5.36 -7.48 -23.03
N PRO A 89 -5.35 -8.81 -22.99
CA PRO A 89 -6.56 -9.61 -22.80
C PRO A 89 -7.15 -9.51 -21.40
N ASN A 90 -6.36 -9.15 -20.39
CA ASN A 90 -6.78 -9.03 -19.00
C ASN A 90 -5.82 -8.15 -18.21
N ASP A 91 -6.22 -7.79 -16.98
CA ASP A 91 -5.45 -6.87 -16.14
C ASP A 91 -4.12 -7.46 -15.65
N LEU A 92 -4.00 -8.78 -15.51
CA LEU A 92 -2.71 -9.42 -15.19
C LEU A 92 -1.70 -9.24 -16.34
N ALA A 93 -2.16 -9.38 -17.60
CA ALA A 93 -1.31 -9.11 -18.75
C ALA A 93 -0.90 -7.62 -18.84
N LYS A 94 -1.80 -6.70 -18.46
CA LYS A 94 -1.45 -5.27 -18.31
C LYS A 94 -0.42 -5.05 -17.21
N TYR A 95 -0.57 -5.71 -16.06
CA TYR A 95 0.41 -5.66 -14.97
C TYR A 95 1.80 -6.10 -15.46
N ILE A 96 1.90 -7.25 -16.13
CA ILE A 96 3.18 -7.77 -16.66
C ILE A 96 3.81 -6.79 -17.67
N GLN A 97 2.99 -6.13 -18.49
CA GLN A 97 3.47 -5.09 -19.41
C GLN A 97 4.00 -3.86 -18.67
N MET A 98 3.28 -3.38 -17.65
CA MET A 98 3.71 -2.23 -16.83
C MET A 98 4.96 -2.54 -16.02
N ASP A 99 5.03 -3.73 -15.43
CA ASP A 99 6.17 -4.24 -14.70
C ASP A 99 7.43 -4.29 -15.58
N SER A 100 7.29 -4.79 -16.81
CA SER A 100 8.37 -4.78 -17.80
C SER A 100 8.74 -3.37 -18.27
N LEU A 101 7.81 -2.43 -18.32
CA LEU A 101 8.09 -1.06 -18.71
C LEU A 101 8.94 -0.34 -17.66
N GLN A 102 8.64 -0.56 -16.38
CA GLN A 102 9.43 -0.03 -15.26
C GLN A 102 10.90 -0.46 -15.35
N ASP A 103 11.13 -1.73 -15.74
CA ASP A 103 12.48 -2.32 -15.88
C ASP A 103 13.23 -1.90 -17.14
N VAL A 104 12.61 -1.10 -18.01
CA VAL A 104 13.21 -0.66 -19.27
C VAL A 104 13.34 0.85 -19.31
N ASN A 105 12.31 1.60 -18.90
CA ASN A 105 12.28 3.05 -18.96
C ASN A 105 11.44 3.60 -17.80
N GLU A 106 12.12 3.93 -16.70
CA GLU A 106 11.52 4.38 -15.43
C GLU A 106 10.73 5.69 -15.63
N LYS A 107 11.25 6.63 -16.43
CA LYS A 107 10.55 7.90 -16.71
C LYS A 107 9.26 7.68 -17.50
N LEU A 108 9.29 6.84 -18.53
CA LEU A 108 8.13 6.54 -19.35
C LEU A 108 7.07 5.77 -18.55
N PHE A 109 7.49 4.85 -17.69
CA PHE A 109 6.61 4.14 -16.76
C PHE A 109 5.78 5.12 -15.91
N TYR A 110 6.45 6.04 -15.21
CA TYR A 110 5.75 7.02 -14.38
C TYR A 110 4.94 8.01 -15.19
N ARG A 111 5.44 8.48 -16.34
CA ARG A 111 4.66 9.34 -17.25
C ARG A 111 3.33 8.71 -17.63
N VAL A 112 3.35 7.43 -18.02
CA VAL A 112 2.14 6.69 -18.43
C VAL A 112 1.15 6.56 -17.27
N ILE A 113 1.63 6.29 -16.05
CA ILE A 113 0.79 6.20 -14.84
C ILE A 113 0.17 7.55 -14.50
N CYS A 114 0.98 8.61 -14.42
CA CYS A 114 0.51 9.93 -14.01
C CYS A 114 -0.54 10.49 -14.99
N ASP A 115 -0.34 10.30 -16.29
CA ASP A 115 -1.31 10.72 -17.32
C ASP A 115 -2.63 9.93 -17.27
N ASN A 116 -2.64 8.72 -16.69
CA ASN A 116 -3.76 7.78 -16.74
C ASN A 116 -4.10 7.17 -15.37
N VAL A 117 -3.92 7.93 -14.28
CA VAL A 117 -3.95 7.43 -12.90
C VAL A 117 -5.21 6.63 -12.57
N LYS A 118 -6.39 7.11 -12.99
CA LYS A 118 -7.68 6.44 -12.73
C LYS A 118 -7.77 5.05 -13.38
N GLU A 119 -7.17 4.88 -14.56
CA GLU A 119 -7.15 3.62 -15.32
C GLU A 119 -6.07 2.68 -14.78
N LEU A 120 -4.87 3.19 -14.49
CA LEU A 120 -3.70 2.36 -14.22
C LEU A 120 -3.40 2.11 -12.75
N MET A 121 -3.90 2.92 -11.81
CA MET A 121 -3.70 2.70 -10.37
C MET A 121 -4.18 1.30 -9.96
N ARG A 122 -5.32 0.84 -10.50
CA ARG A 122 -5.87 -0.49 -10.23
C ARG A 122 -5.04 -1.64 -10.80
N ILE A 123 -4.21 -1.35 -11.80
CA ILE A 123 -3.34 -2.31 -12.48
C ILE A 123 -2.02 -2.43 -11.71
N VAL A 124 -1.40 -1.31 -11.34
CA VAL A 124 -0.08 -1.32 -10.67
C VAL A 124 -0.16 -1.62 -9.18
N TYR A 125 -1.32 -1.45 -8.57
CA TYR A 125 -1.59 -1.80 -7.17
C TYR A 125 -2.88 -2.61 -7.05
N THR A 126 -3.70 -2.37 -6.03
CA THR A 126 -4.92 -3.13 -5.78
C THR A 126 -6.01 -2.86 -6.83
N PRO A 127 -6.73 -3.90 -7.29
CA PRO A 127 -6.68 -5.30 -6.84
C PRO A 127 -5.68 -6.18 -7.62
N THR A 128 -5.17 -5.72 -8.78
CA THR A 128 -4.41 -6.58 -9.70
C THR A 128 -3.07 -7.08 -9.13
N VAL A 129 -2.38 -6.27 -8.32
CA VAL A 129 -1.11 -6.66 -7.70
C VAL A 129 -1.25 -7.90 -6.82
N GLY A 130 -2.38 -8.07 -6.13
CA GLY A 130 -2.63 -9.27 -5.32
C GLY A 130 -2.70 -10.54 -6.18
N LEU A 131 -3.38 -10.45 -7.33
CA LEU A 131 -3.43 -11.55 -8.31
C LEU A 131 -2.05 -11.82 -8.91
N ALA A 132 -1.25 -10.78 -9.16
CA ALA A 132 0.12 -10.92 -9.61
C ALA A 132 1.00 -11.61 -8.54
N CYS A 133 0.83 -11.25 -7.26
CA CYS A 133 1.49 -11.90 -6.13
C CYS A 133 1.13 -13.39 -6.05
N GLN A 134 -0.12 -13.80 -6.25
CA GLN A 134 -0.46 -15.23 -6.27
C GLN A 134 0.31 -16.04 -7.33
N LYS A 135 0.75 -15.37 -8.39
CA LYS A 135 1.53 -15.96 -9.49
C LYS A 135 2.99 -15.50 -9.49
N TYR A 136 3.48 -14.89 -8.40
CA TYR A 136 4.73 -14.15 -8.40
C TYR A 136 5.93 -15.00 -8.81
N GLY A 137 6.04 -16.23 -8.28
CA GLY A 137 7.12 -17.16 -8.66
C GLY A 137 7.12 -17.48 -10.16
N PHE A 138 5.95 -17.56 -10.78
CA PHE A 138 5.81 -17.81 -12.21
C PHE A 138 6.09 -16.56 -13.07
N ILE A 139 5.77 -15.36 -12.58
CA ILE A 139 5.99 -14.10 -13.31
C ILE A 139 7.30 -13.40 -12.94
N TYR A 140 8.11 -13.98 -12.05
CA TYR A 140 9.36 -13.40 -11.57
C TYR A 140 10.33 -13.19 -12.74
N ARG A 141 10.91 -11.99 -12.82
CA ARG A 141 11.80 -11.58 -13.93
C ARG A 141 13.07 -10.93 -13.43
N ASN A 142 12.94 -9.72 -12.88
CA ASN A 142 14.05 -8.92 -12.40
C ASN A 142 13.94 -8.66 -10.89
N PRO A 143 15.06 -8.52 -10.18
CA PRO A 143 15.05 -8.15 -8.77
C PRO A 143 14.55 -6.69 -8.62
N LYS A 144 13.44 -6.50 -7.90
CA LYS A 144 12.83 -5.17 -7.66
C LYS A 144 12.86 -4.72 -6.20
N GLY A 145 13.42 -5.54 -5.31
CA GLY A 145 13.50 -5.27 -3.88
C GLY A 145 14.49 -6.20 -3.20
N LEU A 146 14.60 -6.08 -1.89
CA LEU A 146 15.47 -6.93 -1.07
C LEU A 146 14.66 -7.98 -0.31
N TYR A 147 15.17 -9.21 -0.30
CA TYR A 147 14.68 -10.30 0.52
C TYR A 147 15.61 -10.45 1.72
N ILE A 148 15.07 -10.34 2.93
CA ILE A 148 15.80 -10.55 4.18
C ILE A 148 15.12 -11.71 4.90
N THR A 149 15.86 -12.76 5.22
CA THR A 149 15.27 -13.98 5.75
C THR A 149 15.51 -14.12 7.25
N ILE A 150 14.82 -15.06 7.89
CA ILE A 150 15.11 -15.43 9.28
C ILE A 150 16.54 -15.95 9.49
N HIS A 151 17.21 -16.43 8.44
CA HIS A 151 18.61 -16.87 8.50
C HIS A 151 19.63 -15.70 8.51
N ASP A 152 19.15 -14.50 8.22
CA ASP A 152 19.91 -13.26 8.18
C ASP A 152 19.80 -12.45 9.48
N ASN A 153 19.30 -13.06 10.57
CA ASN A 153 18.91 -12.40 11.82
C ASN A 153 20.09 -11.86 12.66
N SER A 154 20.78 -10.85 12.13
CA SER A 154 21.71 -9.99 12.86
C SER A 154 21.82 -8.65 12.16
N VAL A 155 22.09 -7.58 12.92
CA VAL A 155 22.26 -6.23 12.35
C VAL A 155 23.30 -6.23 11.22
N SER A 156 24.42 -6.93 11.40
CA SER A 156 25.51 -6.95 10.42
C SER A 156 25.12 -7.68 9.14
N LYS A 157 24.44 -8.83 9.22
CA LYS A 157 23.99 -9.57 8.03
C LYS A 157 22.99 -8.76 7.22
N ILE A 158 21.99 -8.18 7.91
CA ILE A 158 21.00 -7.31 7.27
C ILE A 158 21.69 -6.09 6.64
N TYR A 159 22.62 -5.45 7.34
CA TYR A 159 23.38 -4.31 6.82
C TYR A 159 24.14 -4.67 5.53
N GLN A 160 24.72 -5.87 5.43
CA GLN A 160 25.37 -6.33 4.20
C GLN A 160 24.36 -6.50 3.05
N ILE A 161 23.19 -7.08 3.32
CA ILE A 161 22.11 -7.19 2.32
C ILE A 161 21.67 -5.80 1.84
N LEU A 162 21.47 -4.85 2.76
CA LEU A 162 21.13 -3.46 2.44
C LEU A 162 22.25 -2.77 1.62
N SER A 163 23.51 -3.17 1.82
CA SER A 163 24.65 -2.62 1.10
C SER A 163 24.74 -3.08 -0.36
N ASN A 164 24.06 -4.19 -0.71
CA ASN A 164 23.95 -4.66 -2.09
C ASN A 164 22.97 -3.82 -2.94
N TRP A 165 22.13 -2.98 -2.31
CA TRP A 165 21.23 -2.11 -3.03
C TRP A 165 22.00 -0.97 -3.74
N PRO A 166 21.74 -0.71 -5.03
CA PRO A 166 22.55 0.22 -5.82
C PRO A 166 22.35 1.69 -5.43
N HIS A 167 21.26 2.03 -4.75
CA HIS A 167 20.98 3.40 -4.31
C HIS A 167 21.38 3.60 -2.85
N LYS A 168 22.14 4.67 -2.60
CA LYS A 168 22.69 4.96 -1.27
C LYS A 168 21.81 5.87 -0.43
N ASP A 169 21.08 6.78 -1.08
CA ASP A 169 20.20 7.78 -0.48
C ASP A 169 18.76 7.22 -0.44
N ILE A 170 18.50 6.30 0.48
CA ILE A 170 17.15 5.75 0.68
C ILE A 170 16.44 6.57 1.74
N GLN A 171 15.24 7.03 1.41
CA GLN A 171 14.39 7.86 2.29
C GLN A 171 13.09 7.14 2.66
N ALA A 172 12.61 6.20 1.82
CA ALA A 172 11.37 5.47 2.04
C ALA A 172 11.55 3.97 1.80
N ILE A 173 11.25 3.18 2.83
CA ILE A 173 11.20 1.72 2.80
C ILE A 173 9.74 1.30 2.99
N VAL A 174 9.23 0.44 2.11
CA VAL A 174 7.99 -0.29 2.37
C VAL A 174 8.36 -1.75 2.58
N VAL A 175 7.96 -2.29 3.72
CA VAL A 175 8.28 -3.65 4.14
C VAL A 175 7.01 -4.46 4.39
N THR A 176 7.04 -5.74 4.03
CA THR A 176 6.01 -6.72 4.36
C THR A 176 6.66 -8.05 4.75
N ASP A 177 5.98 -8.87 5.55
CA ASP A 177 6.32 -10.29 5.74
C ASP A 177 5.42 -11.24 4.93
N GLY A 178 4.53 -10.68 4.11
CA GLY A 178 3.63 -11.41 3.21
C GLY A 178 2.54 -12.23 3.91
N GLU A 179 2.32 -12.06 5.22
CA GLU A 179 1.39 -12.90 5.99
C GLU A 179 -0.07 -12.59 5.71
N ARG A 180 -0.39 -11.33 5.40
CA ARG A 180 -1.78 -10.89 5.22
C ARG A 180 -1.91 -9.97 4.00
N ILE A 181 -1.53 -10.46 2.83
CA ILE A 181 -1.78 -9.74 1.59
C ILE A 181 -3.28 -9.50 1.43
N LEU A 182 -3.68 -8.23 1.30
CA LEU A 182 -5.07 -7.79 1.40
C LEU A 182 -6.05 -8.70 0.62
N GLY A 183 -7.00 -9.32 1.35
CA GLY A 183 -8.01 -10.22 0.78
C GLY A 183 -7.53 -11.63 0.45
N LEU A 184 -6.22 -11.85 0.27
CA LEU A 184 -5.63 -13.10 -0.19
C LEU A 184 -5.00 -13.91 0.94
N GLY A 185 -4.53 -13.26 2.01
CA GLY A 185 -3.89 -13.92 3.14
C GLY A 185 -2.40 -14.15 2.91
N ASP A 186 -1.88 -15.26 3.44
CA ASP A 186 -0.45 -15.53 3.46
C ASP A 186 0.06 -15.91 2.06
N LEU A 187 0.93 -15.09 1.48
CA LEU A 187 1.61 -15.38 0.21
C LEU A 187 3.13 -15.58 0.39
N GLY A 188 3.64 -15.56 1.63
CA GLY A 188 5.07 -15.68 1.90
C GLY A 188 5.93 -14.75 1.04
N ALA A 189 6.99 -15.29 0.44
CA ALA A 189 7.90 -14.52 -0.43
C ALA A 189 7.26 -13.97 -1.72
N TYR A 190 6.09 -14.48 -2.12
CA TYR A 190 5.37 -13.92 -3.26
C TYR A 190 4.74 -12.55 -2.96
N GLY A 191 4.70 -12.13 -1.70
CA GLY A 191 4.21 -10.81 -1.27
C GLY A 191 5.03 -9.62 -1.77
N MET A 192 6.21 -9.81 -2.38
CA MET A 192 7.12 -8.73 -2.81
C MET A 192 6.47 -7.73 -3.78
N GLY A 193 5.46 -8.15 -4.55
CA GLY A 193 4.73 -7.23 -5.43
C GLY A 193 4.05 -6.08 -4.68
N ILE A 194 3.68 -6.28 -3.41
CA ILE A 194 3.02 -5.27 -2.59
C ILE A 194 3.92 -4.06 -2.30
N PRO A 195 5.10 -4.19 -1.67
CA PRO A 195 5.97 -3.05 -1.42
C PRO A 195 6.45 -2.40 -2.73
N VAL A 196 6.65 -3.17 -3.80
CA VAL A 196 6.98 -2.64 -5.13
C VAL A 196 5.86 -1.74 -5.67
N GLY A 197 4.62 -2.23 -5.66
CA GLY A 197 3.46 -1.49 -6.12
C GLY A 197 3.17 -0.27 -5.25
N LYS A 198 3.31 -0.38 -3.91
CA LYS A 198 3.12 0.73 -2.97
C LYS A 198 4.11 1.85 -3.27
N LEU A 199 5.39 1.53 -3.44
CA LEU A 199 6.41 2.53 -3.76
C LEU A 199 6.24 3.13 -5.16
N ALA A 200 5.68 2.39 -6.12
CA ALA A 200 5.29 2.97 -7.41
C ALA A 200 4.20 4.05 -7.23
N LEU A 201 3.24 3.87 -6.32
CA LEU A 201 2.25 4.90 -5.98
C LEU A 201 2.86 6.08 -5.24
N TYR A 202 3.83 5.87 -4.34
CA TYR A 202 4.56 6.98 -3.69
C TYR A 202 5.21 7.90 -4.73
N VAL A 203 5.85 7.34 -5.74
CA VAL A 203 6.47 8.13 -6.80
C VAL A 203 5.41 8.81 -7.68
N ALA A 204 4.40 8.07 -8.12
CA ALA A 204 3.39 8.58 -9.06
C ALA A 204 2.44 9.61 -8.43
N LEU A 205 2.07 9.46 -7.16
CA LEU A 205 1.05 10.28 -6.49
C LEU A 205 1.64 11.33 -5.56
N ALA A 206 2.75 11.03 -4.88
CA ALA A 206 3.39 11.94 -3.93
C ALA A 206 4.69 12.58 -4.45
N GLY A 207 5.17 12.17 -5.64
CA GLY A 207 6.34 12.78 -6.27
C GLY A 207 7.68 12.41 -5.62
N LEU A 208 7.73 11.32 -4.83
CA LEU A 208 9.00 10.83 -4.29
C LEU A 208 9.95 10.46 -5.43
N HIS A 209 11.25 10.68 -5.21
CA HIS A 209 12.24 10.25 -6.19
C HIS A 209 12.37 8.71 -6.16
N PRO A 210 12.23 7.99 -7.29
CA PRO A 210 12.23 6.52 -7.30
C PRO A 210 13.53 5.90 -6.77
N GLY A 211 14.66 6.63 -6.90
CA GLY A 211 15.94 6.20 -6.32
C GLY A 211 16.04 6.27 -4.80
N GLN A 212 15.07 6.89 -4.13
CA GLN A 212 14.99 6.96 -2.67
C GLN A 212 14.03 5.92 -2.08
N CYS A 213 13.44 5.09 -2.94
CA CYS A 213 12.48 4.05 -2.58
C CYS A 213 13.16 2.69 -2.51
N LEU A 214 12.88 1.91 -1.45
CA LEU A 214 13.40 0.55 -1.28
C LEU A 214 12.28 -0.43 -0.86
N PRO A 215 11.86 -1.33 -1.76
CA PRO A 215 10.94 -2.41 -1.42
C PRO A 215 11.66 -3.53 -0.65
N VAL A 216 11.07 -4.00 0.45
CA VAL A 216 11.64 -5.09 1.27
C VAL A 216 10.59 -6.15 1.57
N LEU A 217 11.01 -7.41 1.55
CA LEU A 217 10.24 -8.53 2.06
C LEU A 217 11.03 -9.28 3.15
N LEU A 218 10.39 -9.50 4.30
CA LEU A 218 10.92 -10.33 5.39
C LEU A 218 10.40 -11.77 5.23
N ASP A 219 11.24 -12.69 4.78
CA ASP A 219 10.87 -14.10 4.61
C ASP A 219 11.19 -14.90 5.88
N VAL A 220 10.15 -15.20 6.64
CA VAL A 220 10.22 -16.01 7.86
C VAL A 220 9.57 -17.39 7.67
N GLY A 221 9.30 -17.78 6.42
CA GLY A 221 8.47 -18.92 6.06
C GLY A 221 7.03 -18.51 5.69
N THR A 222 6.18 -19.50 5.44
CA THR A 222 4.75 -19.30 5.12
C THR A 222 3.89 -20.38 5.77
N ASP A 223 2.76 -19.97 6.32
CA ASP A 223 1.69 -20.83 6.84
C ASP A 223 0.54 -20.93 5.83
N ASN A 224 0.76 -20.53 4.56
CA ASN A 224 -0.24 -20.65 3.51
C ASN A 224 -0.74 -22.09 3.45
N LYS A 225 -2.04 -22.29 3.70
CA LYS A 225 -2.74 -23.57 3.59
C LYS A 225 -3.70 -23.61 2.39
N VAL A 226 -3.79 -22.53 1.62
CA VAL A 226 -4.87 -22.30 0.63
C VAL A 226 -4.27 -22.27 -0.78
N SER A 227 -4.66 -23.24 -1.59
CA SER A 227 -4.36 -23.26 -3.03
C SER A 227 -5.07 -22.10 -3.73
N PHE A 228 -4.33 -21.33 -4.52
CA PHE A 228 -4.89 -20.31 -5.42
C PHE A 228 -4.98 -20.79 -6.87
N VAL A 229 -4.51 -22.01 -7.14
CA VAL A 229 -4.57 -22.61 -8.47
C VAL A 229 -5.76 -23.56 -8.50
N ARG A 230 -6.86 -23.11 -9.12
CA ARG A 230 -7.84 -24.05 -9.69
C ARG A 230 -7.29 -24.51 -11.02
N THR A 231 -6.59 -25.64 -11.05
CA THR A 231 -6.38 -26.37 -12.31
C THR A 231 -7.70 -27.04 -12.69
N ASN A 232 -8.07 -27.00 -13.97
CA ASN A 232 -9.24 -27.70 -14.53
C ASN A 232 -8.99 -29.19 -14.75
N THR A 233 -8.02 -29.77 -14.04
CA THR A 233 -7.63 -31.18 -14.18
C THR A 233 -7.64 -31.81 -12.80
N ASP A 234 -8.63 -32.67 -12.60
CA ASP A 234 -8.71 -33.79 -11.68
C ASP A 234 -8.45 -33.56 -10.18
N ASN A 235 -9.51 -33.85 -9.41
CA ASN A 235 -9.57 -34.27 -8.01
C ASN A 235 -8.26 -34.22 -7.18
N ASN A 236 -8.27 -33.34 -6.15
CA ASN A 236 -7.46 -33.39 -4.92
C ASN A 236 -6.04 -32.78 -4.85
N ASP A 237 -5.54 -32.05 -5.85
CA ASP A 237 -4.24 -31.37 -5.71
C ASP A 237 -4.32 -29.99 -5.03
N PHE A 238 -4.29 -30.00 -3.71
CA PHE A 238 -4.04 -28.82 -2.88
C PHE A 238 -2.56 -28.39 -2.97
N HIS A 239 -2.19 -27.55 -3.94
CA HIS A 239 -0.86 -26.92 -3.96
C HIS A 239 -0.78 -25.76 -2.94
N VAL A 240 -0.53 -26.12 -1.69
CA VAL A 240 0.03 -25.27 -0.62
C VAL A 240 1.36 -24.68 -1.13
N LEU A 241 1.67 -23.40 -0.89
CA LEU A 241 2.93 -22.79 -1.36
C LEU A 241 4.18 -23.61 -0.98
N LEU A 242 4.16 -24.28 0.18
CA LEU A 242 5.25 -25.16 0.61
C LEU A 242 5.49 -26.35 -0.33
N ASN A 243 4.45 -26.82 -1.01
CA ASN A 243 4.47 -27.94 -1.95
C ASN A 243 4.60 -27.49 -3.41
N ASP A 244 4.41 -26.19 -3.72
CA ASP A 244 4.58 -25.66 -5.07
C ASP A 244 6.07 -25.70 -5.45
N PRO A 245 6.52 -26.47 -6.45
CA PRO A 245 7.93 -26.54 -6.85
C PRO A 245 8.49 -25.20 -7.34
N PHE A 246 7.62 -24.25 -7.74
CA PHE A 246 8.02 -22.91 -8.16
C PHE A 246 8.04 -21.89 -7.02
N TYR A 247 7.64 -22.26 -5.80
CA TYR A 247 7.76 -21.37 -4.65
C TYR A 247 9.22 -21.00 -4.40
N ILE A 248 9.46 -19.68 -4.36
CA ILE A 248 10.79 -19.06 -4.30
C ILE A 248 11.21 -18.66 -2.88
N GLY A 249 10.32 -18.81 -1.89
CA GLY A 249 10.62 -18.48 -0.49
C GLY A 249 11.09 -19.67 0.33
N LEU A 250 11.30 -19.43 1.62
CA LEU A 250 11.65 -20.47 2.59
C LEU A 250 10.53 -21.51 2.69
N ARG A 251 10.83 -22.76 2.33
CA ARG A 251 9.91 -23.92 2.40
C ARG A 251 9.76 -24.44 3.82
N ARG A 252 9.25 -23.58 4.70
CA ARG A 252 8.96 -23.89 6.09
C ARG A 252 7.79 -23.05 6.60
N LYS A 253 7.18 -23.51 7.70
CA LYS A 253 6.21 -22.71 8.46
C LYS A 253 6.84 -21.46 9.02
N ARG A 254 6.01 -20.45 9.29
CA ARG A 254 6.49 -19.16 9.79
C ARG A 254 7.18 -19.29 11.14
N THR A 255 8.36 -18.70 11.28
CA THR A 255 8.99 -18.46 12.58
C THR A 255 8.18 -17.41 13.35
N ARG A 256 7.97 -17.65 14.66
CA ARG A 256 7.18 -16.80 15.57
C ARG A 256 7.95 -16.57 16.87
N GLY A 257 7.43 -15.67 17.71
CA GLY A 257 8.00 -15.39 19.03
C GLY A 257 9.28 -14.56 18.97
N GLU A 258 10.16 -14.78 19.95
CA GLU A 258 11.37 -13.97 20.16
C GLU A 258 12.31 -13.95 18.94
N GLU A 259 12.43 -15.06 18.22
CA GLU A 259 13.29 -15.15 17.03
C GLU A 259 12.79 -14.20 15.91
N TYR A 260 11.48 -14.15 15.67
CA TYR A 260 10.85 -13.22 14.74
C TYR A 260 11.01 -11.77 15.21
N ASP A 261 10.77 -11.51 16.49
CA ASP A 261 10.89 -10.17 17.06
C ASP A 261 12.32 -9.62 16.97
N THR A 262 13.29 -10.50 17.17
CA THR A 262 14.71 -10.17 17.03
C THR A 262 15.07 -9.84 15.58
N LEU A 263 14.47 -10.53 14.60
CA LEU A 263 14.65 -10.22 13.18
C LEU A 263 14.15 -8.81 12.86
N VAL A 264 12.92 -8.48 13.29
CA VAL A 264 12.36 -7.16 13.03
C VAL A 264 13.14 -6.07 13.77
N ASP A 265 13.57 -6.30 15.02
CA ASP A 265 14.45 -5.38 15.75
C ASP A 265 15.78 -5.14 15.03
N ASN A 266 16.42 -6.21 14.55
CA ASN A 266 17.66 -6.12 13.82
C ASN A 266 17.46 -5.43 12.46
N PHE A 267 16.32 -5.63 11.81
CA PHE A 267 15.96 -4.94 10.58
C PHE A 267 15.82 -3.43 10.78
N MET A 268 15.05 -3.00 11.78
CA MET A 268 14.86 -1.58 12.10
C MET A 268 16.20 -0.90 12.44
N LYS A 269 17.05 -1.57 13.24
CA LYS A 269 18.41 -1.11 13.58
C LYS A 269 19.31 -1.04 12.35
N ALA A 270 19.31 -2.05 11.49
CA ALA A 270 20.17 -2.09 10.31
C ALA A 270 19.78 -1.02 9.28
N CYS A 271 18.48 -0.82 9.04
CA CYS A 271 17.99 0.21 8.13
C CYS A 271 18.42 1.61 8.59
N THR A 272 18.15 1.96 9.84
CA THR A 272 18.53 3.27 10.38
C THR A 272 20.04 3.45 10.50
N LYS A 273 20.79 2.38 10.77
CA LYS A 273 22.26 2.42 10.74
C LYS A 273 22.80 2.67 9.33
N ARG A 274 22.13 2.16 8.29
CA ARG A 274 22.59 2.26 6.90
C ARG A 274 22.16 3.56 6.21
N PHE A 275 20.95 4.03 6.46
CA PHE A 275 20.33 5.11 5.71
C PHE A 275 20.02 6.36 6.56
N GLY A 276 20.16 6.25 7.89
CA GLY A 276 19.89 7.36 8.82
C GLY A 276 18.58 7.17 9.59
N ARG A 277 18.46 7.86 10.72
CA ARG A 277 17.29 7.74 11.62
C ARG A 277 15.99 8.27 11.02
N ASP A 278 16.10 9.19 10.07
CA ASP A 278 14.95 9.84 9.43
C ASP A 278 14.38 9.02 8.27
N THR A 279 14.96 7.84 7.99
CA THR A 279 14.43 6.91 6.97
C THR A 279 13.03 6.49 7.35
N LEU A 280 12.05 6.78 6.49
CA LEU A 280 10.68 6.33 6.63
C LEU A 280 10.62 4.82 6.40
N ILE A 281 10.07 4.07 7.36
CA ILE A 281 9.82 2.64 7.25
C ILE A 281 8.33 2.39 7.39
N GLN A 282 7.63 2.14 6.29
CA GLN A 282 6.22 1.79 6.28
C GLN A 282 6.03 0.28 6.34
N PHE A 283 5.18 -0.17 7.25
CA PHE A 283 4.76 -1.57 7.33
C PHE A 283 3.47 -1.78 6.54
N GLU A 284 3.43 -2.83 5.73
CA GLU A 284 2.30 -3.17 4.86
C GLU A 284 1.98 -4.68 4.94
N ASP A 285 0.70 -5.04 4.99
CA ASP A 285 0.20 -6.41 4.85
C ASP A 285 0.78 -7.44 5.85
N PHE A 286 1.14 -6.98 7.06
CA PHE A 286 1.53 -7.84 8.17
C PHE A 286 0.32 -8.57 8.78
N GLY A 287 0.56 -9.76 9.37
CA GLY A 287 -0.45 -10.49 10.13
C GLY A 287 -1.07 -9.64 11.25
N ASN A 288 -2.38 -9.77 11.50
CA ASN A 288 -3.13 -8.92 12.45
C ASN A 288 -2.50 -8.87 13.86
N LEU A 289 -1.94 -10.01 14.34
CA LEU A 289 -1.29 -10.10 15.64
C LEU A 289 0.02 -9.30 15.71
N ASN A 290 0.72 -9.17 14.58
CA ASN A 290 2.00 -8.50 14.48
C ASN A 290 1.85 -7.02 14.13
N ALA A 291 0.93 -6.66 13.22
CA ALA A 291 0.79 -5.30 12.72
C ALA A 291 0.65 -4.26 13.85
N TYR A 292 -0.29 -4.46 14.78
CA TYR A 292 -0.47 -3.56 15.92
C TYR A 292 0.68 -3.60 16.93
N ARG A 293 1.13 -4.81 17.27
CA ARG A 293 2.20 -4.99 18.26
C ARG A 293 3.50 -4.32 17.80
N LEU A 294 3.85 -4.45 16.52
CA LEU A 294 5.05 -3.84 15.95
C LEU A 294 4.87 -2.33 15.78
N LEU A 295 3.67 -1.86 15.39
CA LEU A 295 3.35 -0.44 15.37
C LEU A 295 3.55 0.19 16.76
N ASP A 296 2.93 -0.37 17.79
CA ASP A 296 3.05 0.12 19.16
C ASP A 296 4.49 0.06 19.69
N LYS A 297 5.29 -0.94 19.27
CA LYS A 297 6.69 -1.06 19.66
C LYS A 297 7.59 -0.01 19.01
N TYR A 298 7.35 0.38 17.76
CA TYR A 298 8.30 1.18 16.97
C TYR A 298 7.87 2.62 16.68
N LYS A 299 6.58 2.96 16.75
CA LYS A 299 6.06 4.28 16.34
C LYS A 299 6.71 5.48 17.03
N ASP A 300 7.14 5.31 18.29
CA ASP A 300 7.76 6.39 19.08
C ASP A 300 9.29 6.36 19.02
N ALA A 301 9.88 5.32 18.41
CA ALA A 301 11.32 5.12 18.32
C ALA A 301 11.86 5.31 16.89
N TYR A 302 11.06 5.12 15.85
CA TYR A 302 11.49 5.19 14.46
C TYR A 302 10.53 6.07 13.65
N CYS A 303 10.99 6.62 12.52
CA CYS A 303 10.10 7.20 11.53
C CYS A 303 9.34 6.06 10.81
N MET A 304 8.27 5.57 11.44
CA MET A 304 7.56 4.36 11.04
C MET A 304 6.06 4.53 11.22
N PHE A 305 5.30 4.00 10.27
CA PHE A 305 3.85 3.89 10.38
C PHE A 305 3.37 2.63 9.65
N ASN A 306 2.10 2.26 9.87
CA ASN A 306 1.45 1.16 9.18
C ASN A 306 0.21 1.69 8.43
N ASP A 307 0.18 1.50 7.11
CA ASP A 307 -0.90 2.05 6.27
C ASP A 307 -2.24 1.32 6.46
N ASP A 308 -2.20 -0.01 6.64
CA ASP A 308 -3.41 -0.81 6.90
C ASP A 308 -4.19 -0.32 8.13
N ILE A 309 -3.46 0.17 9.15
CA ILE A 309 -4.02 0.68 10.40
C ILE A 309 -4.25 2.19 10.29
N GLN A 310 -3.18 2.98 10.14
CA GLN A 310 -3.22 4.43 10.27
C GLN A 310 -3.69 5.10 8.97
N GLY A 311 -3.28 4.58 7.81
CA GLY A 311 -3.72 5.07 6.50
C GLY A 311 -5.22 4.85 6.27
N THR A 312 -5.70 3.62 6.52
CA THR A 312 -7.13 3.30 6.48
C THR A 312 -7.94 4.18 7.44
N ALA A 313 -7.45 4.36 8.68
CA ALA A 313 -8.10 5.22 9.65
C ALA A 313 -8.19 6.68 9.17
N ALA A 314 -7.09 7.23 8.64
CA ALA A 314 -7.03 8.60 8.16
C ALA A 314 -7.98 8.85 6.99
N VAL A 315 -8.01 7.97 5.98
CA VAL A 315 -8.89 8.15 4.81
C VAL A 315 -10.37 8.03 5.16
N VAL A 316 -10.73 7.13 6.10
CA VAL A 316 -12.13 6.96 6.52
C VAL A 316 -12.58 8.15 7.37
N VAL A 317 -11.74 8.62 8.30
CA VAL A 317 -12.04 9.84 9.07
C VAL A 317 -12.13 11.06 8.15
N ALA A 318 -11.29 11.19 7.13
CA ALA A 318 -11.44 12.23 6.11
C ALA A 318 -12.79 12.16 5.37
N GLY A 319 -13.27 10.95 5.08
CA GLY A 319 -14.61 10.69 4.57
C GLY A 319 -15.69 11.19 5.53
N LEU A 320 -15.63 10.80 6.80
CA LEU A 320 -16.57 11.23 7.85
C LEU A 320 -16.56 12.77 8.03
N LEU A 321 -15.39 13.40 8.11
CA LEU A 321 -15.27 14.85 8.21
C LEU A 321 -15.89 15.55 6.99
N THR A 322 -15.85 14.92 5.81
CA THR A 322 -16.53 15.41 4.62
C THR A 322 -18.04 15.28 4.73
N THR A 323 -18.57 14.17 5.27
CA THR A 323 -20.02 14.00 5.46
C THR A 323 -20.59 14.98 6.48
N MET A 324 -19.81 15.38 7.50
CA MET A 324 -20.21 16.41 8.47
C MET A 324 -20.52 17.76 7.82
N ARG A 325 -19.85 18.10 6.71
CA ARG A 325 -20.15 19.32 5.95
C ARG A 325 -21.54 19.27 5.31
N VAL A 326 -22.09 18.08 5.11
CA VAL A 326 -23.45 17.84 4.60
C VAL A 326 -24.44 17.77 5.76
N THR A 327 -24.18 16.93 6.76
CA THR A 327 -25.09 16.70 7.91
C THR A 327 -25.11 17.86 8.92
N LYS A 328 -24.17 18.80 8.82
CA LYS A 328 -24.01 19.96 9.71
C LYS A 328 -23.84 19.59 11.19
N LYS A 329 -23.33 18.40 11.45
CA LYS A 329 -23.05 17.89 12.80
C LYS A 329 -21.57 17.52 12.91
N LYS A 330 -20.96 17.78 14.06
CA LYS A 330 -19.56 17.41 14.37
C LYS A 330 -19.41 15.90 14.58
N LEU A 331 -18.17 15.39 14.62
CA LEU A 331 -17.93 13.96 14.88
C LEU A 331 -18.35 13.58 16.31
N CYS A 332 -18.06 14.43 17.29
CA CYS A 332 -18.39 14.22 18.70
C CYS A 332 -19.91 14.14 18.95
N GLU A 333 -20.74 14.60 18.01
CA GLU A 333 -22.20 14.47 18.03
C GLU A 333 -22.69 13.15 17.41
N GLN A 334 -21.79 12.36 16.79
CA GLN A 334 -22.14 11.13 16.10
C GLN A 334 -22.13 9.89 16.99
N ARG A 335 -23.03 8.95 16.72
CA ARG A 335 -22.91 7.54 17.16
C ARG A 335 -22.47 6.71 15.96
N ILE A 336 -21.40 5.94 16.11
CA ILE A 336 -20.78 5.21 15.00
C ILE A 336 -20.80 3.72 15.33
N LEU A 337 -21.39 2.92 14.43
CA LEU A 337 -21.41 1.47 14.51
C LEU A 337 -20.42 0.89 13.49
N PHE A 338 -19.48 0.09 13.97
CA PHE A 338 -18.54 -0.66 13.15
C PHE A 338 -19.00 -2.10 12.99
N PHE A 339 -19.26 -2.51 11.75
CA PHE A 339 -19.48 -3.90 11.39
C PHE A 339 -18.14 -4.56 11.04
N GLY A 340 -17.61 -5.28 12.01
CA GLY A 340 -16.26 -5.84 12.07
C GLY A 340 -15.44 -5.22 13.21
N ALA A 341 -14.61 -6.02 13.88
CA ALA A 341 -13.65 -5.53 14.88
C ALA A 341 -12.19 -5.91 14.53
N GLY A 342 -11.91 -6.02 13.23
CA GLY A 342 -10.55 -6.26 12.73
C GLY A 342 -9.63 -5.06 12.89
N GLY A 343 -8.39 -5.20 12.40
CA GLY A 343 -7.38 -4.17 12.58
C GLY A 343 -7.74 -2.83 11.95
N ALA A 344 -8.31 -2.83 10.75
CA ALA A 344 -8.76 -1.61 10.07
C ALA A 344 -9.85 -0.87 10.88
N ASN A 345 -10.97 -1.54 11.20
CA ASN A 345 -12.06 -0.93 11.98
C ASN A 345 -11.60 -0.43 13.35
N THR A 346 -10.72 -1.17 14.03
CA THR A 346 -10.18 -0.73 15.33
C THR A 346 -9.34 0.55 15.18
N GLY A 347 -8.55 0.67 14.12
CA GLY A 347 -7.74 1.87 13.84
C GLY A 347 -8.61 3.08 13.51
N VAL A 348 -9.65 2.88 12.69
CA VAL A 348 -10.64 3.93 12.40
C VAL A 348 -11.35 4.38 13.67
N ALA A 349 -11.82 3.44 14.50
CA ALA A 349 -12.48 3.75 15.77
C ALA A 349 -11.58 4.58 16.72
N GLU A 350 -10.29 4.24 16.81
CA GLU A 350 -9.31 5.00 17.56
C GLU A 350 -9.06 6.41 17.01
N MET A 351 -8.97 6.54 15.68
CA MET A 351 -8.81 7.85 15.06
C MET A 351 -10.07 8.71 15.23
N CYS A 352 -11.26 8.11 15.16
CA CYS A 352 -12.51 8.79 15.48
C CYS A 352 -12.49 9.31 16.92
N ILE A 353 -12.06 8.50 17.90
CA ILE A 353 -11.93 8.95 19.29
C ILE A 353 -10.97 10.14 19.39
N ARG A 354 -9.79 10.07 18.76
CA ARG A 354 -8.83 11.19 18.77
C ARG A 354 -9.45 12.47 18.20
N GLN A 355 -10.15 12.37 17.08
CA GLN A 355 -10.85 13.50 16.48
C GLN A 355 -11.98 14.03 17.37
N MET A 356 -12.75 13.17 18.04
CA MET A 356 -13.79 13.60 19.00
C MET A 356 -13.19 14.32 20.21
N VAL A 357 -12.03 13.86 20.69
CA VAL A 357 -11.29 14.51 21.78
C VAL A 357 -10.75 15.86 21.35
N GLU A 358 -10.21 15.98 20.13
CA GLU A 358 -9.80 17.26 19.55
C GLU A 358 -10.97 18.25 19.40
N GLU A 359 -12.20 17.74 19.23
CA GLU A 359 -13.43 18.54 19.23
C GLU A 359 -13.94 18.93 20.63
N GLY A 360 -13.26 18.49 21.70
CA GLY A 360 -13.51 18.90 23.09
C GLY A 360 -14.18 17.85 23.98
N MET A 361 -14.35 16.61 23.52
CA MET A 361 -14.94 15.51 24.30
C MET A 361 -13.90 14.79 25.18
N SER A 362 -14.32 14.14 26.27
CA SER A 362 -13.43 13.23 27.00
C SER A 362 -13.20 11.92 26.23
N GLU A 363 -12.11 11.19 26.51
CA GLU A 363 -11.87 9.90 25.84
C GLU A 363 -12.95 8.87 26.20
N GLU A 364 -13.44 8.88 27.45
CA GLU A 364 -14.52 8.02 27.92
C GLU A 364 -15.83 8.30 27.19
N GLU A 365 -16.22 9.58 27.09
CA GLU A 365 -17.42 10.00 26.36
C GLU A 365 -17.32 9.64 24.88
N ALA A 366 -16.14 9.80 24.26
CA ALA A 366 -15.90 9.42 22.88
C ALA A 366 -16.02 7.90 22.70
N CYS A 367 -15.48 7.10 23.62
CA CYS A 367 -15.64 5.65 23.62
C CYS A 367 -17.13 5.25 23.72
N GLU A 368 -17.96 6.00 24.44
CA GLU A 368 -19.41 5.75 24.53
C GLU A 368 -20.17 5.95 23.21
N LYS A 369 -19.61 6.74 22.29
CA LYS A 369 -20.19 6.95 20.96
C LYS A 369 -19.84 5.87 19.94
N ILE A 370 -18.90 5.00 20.25
CA ILE A 370 -18.38 3.98 19.32
C ILE A 370 -18.90 2.60 19.70
N PHE A 371 -19.52 1.93 18.73
CA PHE A 371 -20.08 0.58 18.86
C PHE A 371 -19.36 -0.34 17.89
N MET A 372 -18.92 -1.52 18.34
CA MET A 372 -18.22 -2.48 17.51
C MET A 372 -18.94 -3.82 17.52
N PHE A 373 -18.98 -4.47 16.36
CA PHE A 373 -19.63 -5.76 16.15
C PHE A 373 -18.63 -6.73 15.49
N ASP A 374 -18.42 -7.91 16.03
CA ASP A 374 -17.52 -8.93 15.49
C ASP A 374 -18.27 -10.24 15.16
N ILE A 375 -17.53 -11.32 14.87
CA ILE A 375 -18.12 -12.63 14.54
C ILE A 375 -19.00 -13.20 15.66
N ASP A 376 -18.78 -12.76 16.89
CA ASP A 376 -19.52 -13.18 18.07
C ASP A 376 -20.58 -12.16 18.50
N GLY A 377 -20.81 -11.13 17.70
CA GLY A 377 -21.88 -10.15 17.88
C GLY A 377 -21.39 -8.80 18.39
N LEU A 378 -22.29 -8.05 19.04
CA LEU A 378 -21.95 -6.77 19.67
C LEU A 378 -20.86 -6.96 20.74
N ILE A 379 -19.88 -6.05 20.78
CA ILE A 379 -18.86 -6.03 21.84
C ILE A 379 -19.48 -5.43 23.11
N THR A 380 -19.71 -6.28 24.11
CA THR A 380 -20.40 -5.93 25.37
C THR A 380 -19.50 -6.16 26.59
N LYS A 381 -19.86 -5.55 27.73
CA LYS A 381 -19.15 -5.74 29.01
C LYS A 381 -19.09 -7.21 29.46
N ASN A 382 -20.12 -8.00 29.16
CA ASN A 382 -20.17 -9.43 29.48
C ASN A 382 -19.09 -10.23 28.72
N ARG A 383 -18.67 -9.75 27.55
CA ARG A 383 -17.66 -10.40 26.71
C ARG A 383 -16.22 -9.99 27.05
N VAL A 384 -15.99 -9.02 27.93
CA VAL A 384 -14.65 -8.51 28.30
C VAL A 384 -13.60 -9.58 28.60
N PRO A 385 -13.91 -10.73 29.24
CA PRO A 385 -12.93 -11.79 29.47
C PRO A 385 -12.35 -12.40 28.17
N SER A 386 -13.11 -12.43 27.07
CA SER A 386 -12.69 -13.01 25.79
C SER A 386 -12.21 -11.99 24.75
N LEU A 387 -12.35 -10.69 25.03
CA LEU A 387 -11.97 -9.61 24.13
C LEU A 387 -10.46 -9.33 24.13
N MET A 388 -9.94 -8.94 22.97
CA MET A 388 -8.59 -8.38 22.86
C MET A 388 -8.48 -7.10 23.71
N PRO A 389 -7.32 -6.80 24.32
CA PRO A 389 -7.15 -5.64 25.20
C PRO A 389 -7.64 -4.31 24.60
N ARG A 390 -7.37 -4.06 23.31
CA ARG A 390 -7.79 -2.85 22.60
C ARG A 390 -9.31 -2.72 22.42
N HIS A 391 -10.04 -3.85 22.44
CA HIS A 391 -11.49 -3.87 22.29
C HIS A 391 -12.25 -3.64 23.61
N LYS A 392 -11.59 -3.88 24.75
CA LYS A 392 -12.23 -3.77 26.07
C LYS A 392 -12.81 -2.37 26.34
N ARG A 393 -12.15 -1.32 25.84
CA ARG A 393 -12.61 0.07 25.97
C ARG A 393 -13.86 0.40 25.16
N PHE A 394 -14.17 -0.42 24.15
CA PHE A 394 -15.36 -0.26 23.31
C PHE A 394 -16.54 -1.10 23.80
N ALA A 395 -16.38 -1.87 24.88
CA ALA A 395 -17.41 -2.78 25.36
C ALA A 395 -18.60 -2.02 25.94
N LYS A 396 -19.80 -2.35 25.45
CA LYS A 396 -21.04 -1.65 25.81
C LYS A 396 -21.83 -2.37 26.90
N ASP A 397 -22.51 -1.58 27.72
CA ASP A 397 -23.48 -2.06 28.71
C ASP A 397 -24.85 -2.29 28.05
N LEU A 398 -24.88 -3.24 27.13
CA LEU A 398 -26.02 -3.57 26.28
C LEU A 398 -26.17 -5.09 26.24
N PRO A 399 -27.38 -5.62 25.96
CA PRO A 399 -27.58 -7.06 25.86
C PRO A 399 -26.76 -7.66 24.72
N ASP A 400 -26.23 -8.86 24.97
CA ASP A 400 -25.51 -9.63 23.96
C ASP A 400 -26.47 -9.97 22.81
N THR A 401 -26.09 -9.62 21.59
CA THR A 401 -26.83 -10.01 20.39
C THR A 401 -25.87 -10.26 19.23
N LYS A 402 -26.18 -11.31 18.47
CA LYS A 402 -25.53 -11.62 17.17
C LYS A 402 -26.33 -11.05 16.00
N ASN A 403 -27.40 -10.31 16.25
CA ASN A 403 -28.25 -9.72 15.24
C ASN A 403 -27.88 -8.24 15.03
N LEU A 404 -27.17 -7.93 13.95
CA LEU A 404 -26.83 -6.54 13.58
C LEU A 404 -28.09 -5.67 13.47
N TYR A 405 -29.18 -6.28 13.01
CA TYR A 405 -30.58 -5.83 13.10
C TYR A 405 -30.91 -5.04 14.36
N GLU A 406 -30.85 -5.79 15.45
CA GLU A 406 -31.21 -5.35 16.79
C GLU A 406 -30.27 -4.26 17.30
N VAL A 407 -28.98 -4.37 16.98
CA VAL A 407 -27.99 -3.35 17.35
C VAL A 407 -28.32 -2.02 16.68
N VAL A 408 -28.64 -2.01 15.38
CA VAL A 408 -29.00 -0.77 14.68
C VAL A 408 -30.26 -0.15 15.26
N LYS A 409 -31.28 -0.97 15.58
CA LYS A 409 -32.51 -0.49 16.24
C LYS A 409 -32.27 0.11 17.62
N MET A 410 -31.40 -0.52 18.40
CA MET A 410 -31.10 -0.16 19.78
C MET A 410 -30.21 1.08 19.87
N VAL A 411 -29.15 1.12 19.07
CA VAL A 411 -28.12 2.17 19.08
C VAL A 411 -28.55 3.39 18.27
N ARG A 412 -29.34 3.18 17.20
CA ARG A 412 -29.68 4.20 16.19
C ARG A 412 -28.43 4.98 15.75
N PRO A 413 -27.40 4.30 15.19
CA PRO A 413 -26.17 4.95 14.81
C PRO A 413 -26.43 5.97 13.68
N HIS A 414 -25.65 7.05 13.67
CA HIS A 414 -25.69 8.03 12.57
C HIS A 414 -24.76 7.62 11.41
N ALA A 415 -23.74 6.79 11.70
CA ALA A 415 -22.86 6.20 10.71
C ALA A 415 -22.69 4.70 10.95
N LEU A 416 -22.75 3.90 9.88
CA LEU A 416 -22.44 2.48 9.87
C LEU A 416 -21.23 2.27 8.95
N ILE A 417 -20.15 1.70 9.50
CA ILE A 417 -18.88 1.47 8.79
C ILE A 417 -18.63 -0.03 8.70
N GLY A 418 -18.53 -0.56 7.47
CA GLY A 418 -18.35 -1.99 7.22
C GLY A 418 -17.03 -2.31 6.51
N MET A 419 -16.13 -3.03 7.19
CA MET A 419 -14.85 -3.48 6.60
C MET A 419 -14.66 -4.98 6.79
N LEU A 420 -15.36 -5.75 5.96
CA LEU A 420 -15.41 -7.22 6.05
C LEU A 420 -14.77 -7.89 4.84
N LYS A 421 -14.17 -9.06 5.08
CA LYS A 421 -13.55 -9.89 4.04
C LYS A 421 -14.58 -10.55 3.11
N HIS A 422 -15.85 -10.65 3.54
CA HIS A 422 -16.95 -11.23 2.78
C HIS A 422 -18.15 -10.30 2.79
N PHE A 423 -18.37 -9.58 1.69
CA PHE A 423 -19.48 -8.63 1.54
C PHE A 423 -20.87 -9.31 1.38
N GLY A 424 -20.92 -10.64 1.28
CA GLY A 424 -22.14 -11.42 1.02
C GLY A 424 -23.01 -11.76 2.23
N GLN A 425 -22.76 -11.21 3.42
CA GLN A 425 -23.65 -11.39 4.58
C GLN A 425 -24.68 -10.26 4.74
N CYS A 426 -24.63 -9.23 3.90
CA CYS A 426 -25.67 -8.18 3.86
C CYS A 426 -26.83 -8.48 2.89
N ASP A 427 -26.71 -9.48 2.01
CA ASP A 427 -27.78 -9.96 1.13
C ASP A 427 -27.91 -11.46 1.35
N SER A 428 -28.95 -12.00 1.99
CA SER A 428 -30.24 -12.25 1.33
C SER A 428 -31.35 -12.59 2.34
N GLY A 429 -31.40 -11.85 3.46
CA GLY A 429 -32.45 -12.02 4.50
C GLY A 429 -32.65 -10.82 5.42
N HIS A 430 -31.74 -9.84 5.39
CA HIS A 430 -31.86 -8.60 6.13
C HIS A 430 -32.15 -7.49 5.11
N GLN A 431 -33.42 -7.15 4.94
CA GLN A 431 -33.85 -6.02 4.13
C GLN A 431 -33.20 -4.71 4.64
N MET A 432 -32.05 -4.33 4.06
CA MET A 432 -31.57 -2.94 4.10
C MET A 432 -32.56 -1.96 3.45
N SER A 433 -33.59 -2.45 2.75
CA SER A 433 -34.68 -1.66 2.20
C SER A 433 -35.70 -1.14 3.25
N SER A 434 -35.57 -1.53 4.52
CA SER A 434 -36.52 -1.16 5.59
C SER A 434 -36.01 -0.09 6.56
N PHE A 435 -34.87 0.55 6.29
CA PHE A 435 -34.44 1.71 7.06
C PHE A 435 -35.42 2.88 6.84
N SER A 436 -36.28 3.14 7.82
CA SER A 436 -36.89 4.45 7.99
C SER A 436 -35.77 5.38 8.49
N TYR A 437 -35.09 6.02 7.56
CA TYR A 437 -33.97 6.91 7.84
C TYR A 437 -34.43 8.09 8.72
N SER A 438 -33.66 8.43 9.76
CA SER A 438 -33.48 9.86 10.05
C SER A 438 -32.72 10.45 8.88
N ASP A 439 -33.11 11.62 8.39
CA ASP A 439 -32.54 12.30 7.20
C ASP A 439 -31.01 12.57 7.24
N ASP A 440 -30.30 12.09 8.26
CA ASP A 440 -28.88 12.35 8.55
C ASP A 440 -27.95 11.12 8.49
N ALA A 441 -28.42 9.92 8.14
CA ALA A 441 -27.58 8.72 8.17
C ALA A 441 -26.64 8.64 6.94
N SER A 442 -25.33 8.61 7.18
CA SER A 442 -24.30 8.45 6.14
C SER A 442 -23.75 7.02 6.16
N PHE A 443 -23.74 6.34 5.00
CA PHE A 443 -23.13 5.01 4.84
C PHE A 443 -21.74 5.16 4.24
N VAL A 444 -20.72 4.57 4.88
CA VAL A 444 -19.33 4.56 4.37
C VAL A 444 -18.80 3.13 4.35
#